data_AF-A0A7S2TIZ3-F1
#
_entry.id   AF-A0A7S2TIZ3-F1
#
_cell.length_a   1.000
_cell.length_b   1.000
_cell.length_c   1.000
_cell.angle_alpha   90.00
_cell.angle_beta   90.00
_cell.angle_gamma   90.00
#
_symmetry.space_group_name_H-M   'P 1'
#
loop_
_entity.id
_entity.type
_entity.pdbx_description
1 polymer ?
#
loop_
_entity_poly.entity_id
_entity_poly.type
_entity_poly.pdbx_seq_one_letter_code
_entity_poly.pdbx_strand_id
1 'polypeptide(L)'
;MPGVFCWKHSLPASLLLLLGHFELPWEMLVRSLCAVLAGYVAMAVSTIAMFVVLGAVIPGAFESYATGKAQPSNGVLLVILTFGVLSAVLGGYVTASLAKSSPMDHVYALAGFVVVLGLWSAFYEGESAPLWYRLALAVIGGAGVVVGGTMTVTEPPEYARLD
;
A
#
# COMPACT_ATOMS: atom_id res chain seq x y z
N MET A 1 6.78 -61.14 -6.99
CA MET A 1 7.75 -60.08 -6.65
C MET A 1 7.00 -58.80 -6.30
N PRO A 2 7.03 -58.35 -5.04
CA PRO A 2 6.83 -56.94 -4.74
C PRO A 2 8.01 -56.40 -3.93
N GLY A 3 8.73 -55.43 -4.51
CA GLY A 3 9.74 -54.63 -3.81
C GLY A 3 9.05 -53.52 -3.04
N VAL A 4 8.94 -53.69 -1.72
CA VAL A 4 8.47 -52.63 -0.82
C VAL A 4 9.69 -51.80 -0.43
N PHE A 5 9.84 -50.67 -1.12
CA PHE A 5 10.94 -49.72 -0.95
C PHE A 5 10.75 -48.98 0.39
N CYS A 6 11.51 -49.40 1.41
CA CYS A 6 11.45 -48.90 2.77
C CYS A 6 12.28 -47.60 2.90
N TRP A 7 11.66 -46.44 2.67
CA TRP A 7 12.31 -45.11 2.68
C TRP A 7 12.46 -44.47 4.07
N LYS A 8 12.36 -45.24 5.16
CA LYS A 8 12.13 -44.66 6.50
C LYS A 8 13.36 -44.25 7.30
N HIS A 9 14.58 -44.44 6.82
CA HIS A 9 15.76 -44.12 7.62
C HIS A 9 16.72 -43.18 6.89
N SER A 10 16.72 -41.91 7.35
CA SER A 10 17.91 -41.09 7.65
C SER A 10 17.75 -39.63 7.20
N LEU A 11 16.75 -38.93 7.72
CA LEU A 11 16.82 -37.47 7.76
C LEU A 11 17.53 -37.08 9.06
N PRO A 12 18.65 -36.31 9.01
CA PRO A 12 19.40 -35.96 10.21
C PRO A 12 18.56 -35.05 11.10
N ALA A 13 18.68 -35.19 12.43
CA ALA A 13 17.91 -34.41 13.40
C ALA A 13 18.03 -32.89 13.22
N SER A 14 19.15 -32.43 12.63
CA SER A 14 19.37 -31.04 12.23
C SER A 14 18.43 -30.55 11.11
N LEU A 15 18.00 -31.44 10.20
CA LEU A 15 17.04 -31.09 9.15
C LEU A 15 15.60 -31.01 9.69
N LEU A 16 15.26 -31.83 10.69
CA LEU A 16 13.98 -31.75 11.40
C LEU A 16 13.89 -30.50 12.27
N LEU A 17 15.00 -30.03 12.85
CA LEU A 17 15.06 -28.74 13.55
C LEU A 17 14.99 -27.54 12.58
N LEU A 18 15.61 -27.64 11.40
CA LEU A 18 15.49 -26.63 10.34
C LEU A 18 14.08 -26.57 9.72
N LEU A 19 13.39 -27.71 9.61
CA LEU A 19 12.00 -27.77 9.14
C LEU A 19 10.98 -27.40 10.23
N GLY A 20 11.27 -27.69 11.51
CA GLY A 20 10.45 -27.27 12.65
C GLY A 20 10.52 -25.77 12.97
N HIS A 21 11.60 -25.10 12.54
CA HIS A 21 11.74 -23.64 12.66
C HIS A 21 11.05 -22.86 11.52
N PHE A 22 10.51 -23.56 10.52
CA PHE A 22 9.65 -23.03 9.46
C PHE A 22 8.16 -23.10 9.82
N GLU A 23 7.83 -23.28 11.10
CA GLU A 23 6.61 -22.75 11.72
C GLU A 23 6.72 -21.21 11.67
N LEU A 24 6.67 -20.63 10.46
CA LEU A 24 6.50 -19.20 10.30
C LEU A 24 5.29 -18.85 11.16
N PRO A 25 5.43 -18.00 12.20
CA PRO A 25 4.33 -17.68 13.08
C PRO A 25 3.33 -16.89 12.24
N TRP A 26 2.40 -17.62 11.62
CA TRP A 26 1.40 -17.13 10.68
C TRP A 26 0.60 -15.98 11.30
N GLU A 27 0.44 -16.01 12.63
CA GLU A 27 -0.04 -14.94 13.49
C GLU A 27 0.67 -13.58 13.24
N MET A 28 2.00 -13.56 13.18
CA MET A 28 2.77 -12.33 12.92
C MET A 28 2.57 -11.85 11.48
N LEU A 29 2.59 -12.79 10.53
CA LEU A 29 2.50 -12.50 9.10
C LEU A 29 1.09 -11.98 8.72
N VAL A 30 0.05 -12.57 9.30
CA VAL A 30 -1.34 -12.10 9.18
C VAL A 30 -1.49 -10.71 9.80
N ARG A 31 -0.90 -10.47 10.99
CA ARG A 31 -0.97 -9.14 11.61
C ARG A 31 -0.28 -8.05 10.78
N SER A 32 0.89 -8.36 10.22
CA SER A 32 1.62 -7.49 9.30
C SER A 32 0.81 -7.18 8.05
N LEU A 33 0.22 -8.21 7.43
CA LEU A 33 -0.66 -8.06 6.27
C LEU A 33 -1.88 -7.20 6.61
N CYS A 34 -2.52 -7.42 7.76
CA CYS A 34 -3.66 -6.62 8.20
C CYS A 34 -3.30 -5.14 8.40
N ALA A 35 -2.10 -4.82 8.90
CA ALA A 35 -1.65 -3.43 9.07
C ALA A 35 -1.42 -2.73 7.72
N VAL A 36 -0.85 -3.43 6.74
CA VAL A 36 -0.66 -2.92 5.37
C VAL A 36 -2.01 -2.75 4.68
N LEU A 37 -2.89 -3.75 4.78
CA LEU A 37 -4.24 -3.70 4.20
C LEU A 37 -5.08 -2.59 4.82
N ALA A 38 -5.01 -2.38 6.13
CA ALA A 38 -5.73 -1.31 6.81
C ALA A 38 -5.30 0.08 6.31
N GLY A 39 -3.99 0.31 6.14
CA GLY A 39 -3.50 1.58 5.57
C GLY A 39 -3.87 1.75 4.10
N TYR A 40 -3.81 0.68 3.30
CA TYR A 40 -4.29 0.72 1.92
C TYR A 40 -5.78 1.02 1.82
N VAL A 41 -6.61 0.42 2.69
CA VAL A 41 -8.05 0.71 2.76
C VAL A 41 -8.28 2.16 3.17
N ALA A 42 -7.55 2.69 4.15
CA ALA A 42 -7.66 4.10 4.53
C ALA A 42 -7.32 5.05 3.37
N MET A 43 -6.24 4.75 2.64
CA MET A 43 -5.86 5.49 1.43
C MET A 43 -6.93 5.40 0.34
N ALA A 44 -7.46 4.21 0.07
CA ALA A 44 -8.47 3.97 -0.95
C ALA A 44 -9.78 4.69 -0.61
N VAL A 45 -10.27 4.58 0.63
CA VAL A 45 -11.48 5.26 1.10
C VAL A 45 -11.31 6.77 1.01
N SER A 46 -10.17 7.32 1.44
CA SER A 46 -9.88 8.75 1.33
C SER A 46 -9.90 9.22 -0.13
N THR A 47 -9.30 8.44 -1.02
CA THR A 47 -9.26 8.73 -2.47
C THR A 47 -10.66 8.68 -3.08
N ILE A 48 -11.44 7.62 -2.80
CA ILE A 48 -12.82 7.47 -3.30
C ILE A 48 -13.69 8.62 -2.78
N ALA A 49 -13.59 8.96 -1.49
CA ALA A 49 -14.34 10.07 -0.92
C ALA A 49 -14.01 11.39 -1.64
N MET A 50 -12.74 11.62 -1.97
CA MET A 50 -12.34 12.80 -2.76
C MET A 50 -12.99 12.78 -4.15
N PHE A 51 -12.97 11.66 -4.87
CA PHE A 51 -13.63 11.56 -6.17
C PHE A 51 -15.14 11.84 -6.08
N VAL A 52 -15.82 11.32 -5.05
CA VAL A 52 -17.24 11.57 -4.80
C VAL A 52 -17.49 13.06 -4.54
N VAL A 53 -16.70 13.68 -3.66
CA VAL A 53 -16.83 15.12 -3.34
C VAL A 53 -16.57 15.98 -4.57
N LEU A 54 -15.51 15.69 -5.33
CA LEU A 54 -15.15 16.47 -6.51
C LEU A 54 -16.24 16.35 -7.59
N GLY A 55 -16.82 15.15 -7.77
CA GLY A 55 -17.90 14.91 -8.71
C GLY A 55 -19.22 15.58 -8.31
N ALA A 56 -19.45 15.74 -7.00
CA ALA A 56 -20.61 16.45 -6.47
C ALA A 56 -20.46 17.99 -6.57
N VAL A 57 -19.25 18.52 -6.33
CA VAL A 57 -18.99 19.97 -6.34
C VAL A 57 -18.82 20.52 -7.75
N ILE A 58 -18.24 19.73 -8.67
CA ILE A 58 -17.97 20.14 -10.05
C ILE A 58 -18.69 19.19 -11.01
N PRO A 59 -19.95 19.51 -11.41
CA PRO A 59 -20.68 18.73 -12.39
C PRO A 59 -19.88 18.62 -13.69
N GLY A 60 -19.67 17.40 -14.17
CA GLY A 60 -18.90 17.15 -15.40
C GLY A 60 -17.38 17.03 -15.23
N ALA A 61 -16.83 17.18 -14.02
CA ALA A 61 -15.38 17.05 -13.77
C ALA A 61 -14.78 15.71 -14.26
N PHE A 62 -15.61 14.66 -14.26
CA PHE A 62 -15.22 13.31 -14.70
C PHE A 62 -15.84 12.88 -16.03
N GLU A 63 -16.62 13.74 -16.68
CA GLU A 63 -17.29 13.41 -17.94
C GLU A 63 -16.27 13.11 -19.06
N SER A 64 -15.13 13.80 -19.01
CA SER A 64 -13.93 13.54 -19.81
C SER A 64 -13.38 12.11 -19.64
N TYR A 65 -13.37 11.58 -18.40
CA TYR A 65 -12.91 10.22 -18.11
C TYR A 65 -13.95 9.17 -18.52
N ALA A 66 -15.25 9.47 -18.35
CA ALA A 66 -16.34 8.56 -18.68
C ALA A 66 -16.59 8.43 -20.19
N THR A 67 -16.39 9.51 -20.95
CA THR A 67 -16.65 9.53 -22.39
C THR A 67 -15.40 9.26 -23.23
N GLY A 68 -14.20 9.36 -22.65
CA GLY A 68 -12.91 9.19 -23.34
C GLY A 68 -12.64 10.22 -24.45
N LYS A 69 -13.48 11.25 -24.57
CA LYS A 69 -13.46 12.22 -25.70
C LYS A 69 -12.65 13.47 -25.41
N ALA A 70 -12.29 13.72 -24.15
CA ALA A 70 -11.52 14.90 -23.77
C ALA A 70 -10.53 14.54 -22.66
N GLN A 71 -9.31 15.07 -22.75
CA GLN A 71 -8.39 14.98 -21.63
C GLN A 71 -8.87 15.93 -20.52
N PRO A 72 -8.77 15.51 -19.25
CA PRO A 72 -9.17 16.35 -18.13
C PRO A 72 -8.21 17.55 -18.04
N SER A 73 -8.72 18.69 -17.56
CA SER A 73 -7.90 19.91 -17.50
C SER A 73 -6.74 19.73 -16.52
N ASN A 74 -5.56 20.30 -16.83
CA ASN A 74 -4.37 20.20 -15.98
C ASN A 74 -4.62 20.65 -14.53
N GLY A 75 -5.55 21.60 -14.33
CA GLY A 75 -5.96 22.05 -12.99
C GLY A 75 -6.66 20.95 -12.18
N VAL A 76 -7.57 20.19 -12.79
CA VAL A 76 -8.24 19.06 -12.14
C VAL A 76 -7.24 17.95 -11.83
N LEU A 77 -6.31 17.66 -12.74
CA LEU A 77 -5.25 16.67 -12.48
C LEU A 77 -4.37 17.07 -11.30
N LEU A 78 -4.00 18.35 -11.18
CA LEU A 78 -3.21 18.84 -10.05
C LEU A 78 -3.94 18.68 -8.72
N VAL A 79 -5.26 18.94 -8.68
CA VAL A 79 -6.06 18.74 -7.47
C VAL A 79 -6.11 17.26 -7.10
N ILE A 80 -6.37 16.37 -8.06
CA ILE A 80 -6.40 14.92 -7.82
C ILE A 80 -5.02 14.43 -7.37
N LEU A 81 -3.94 14.92 -7.99
CA LEU A 81 -2.57 14.58 -7.59
C LEU A 81 -2.32 14.98 -6.14
N THR A 82 -2.64 16.23 -5.78
CA THR A 82 -2.43 16.77 -4.43
C THR A 82 -3.19 15.95 -3.40
N PHE A 83 -4.46 15.66 -3.66
CA PHE A 83 -5.25 14.81 -2.77
C PHE A 83 -4.75 13.37 -2.73
N GLY A 84 -4.31 12.82 -3.85
CA GLY A 84 -3.69 11.49 -3.90
C GLY A 84 -2.46 11.38 -2.99
N VAL A 85 -1.62 12.42 -2.96
CA VAL A 85 -0.48 12.51 -2.02
C VAL A 85 -0.96 12.57 -0.58
N LEU A 86 -1.97 13.38 -0.27
CA LEU A 86 -2.53 13.46 1.09
C LEU A 86 -3.12 12.12 1.54
N SER A 87 -3.86 11.43 0.66
CA SER A 87 -4.40 10.09 0.92
C SER A 87 -3.28 9.06 1.10
N ALA A 88 -2.17 9.17 0.35
CA ALA A 88 -1.01 8.31 0.52
C ALA A 88 -0.31 8.54 1.87
N VAL A 89 -0.15 9.81 2.29
CA VAL A 89 0.37 10.18 3.61
C VAL A 89 -0.53 9.59 4.71
N LEU A 90 -1.85 9.71 4.58
CA LEU A 90 -2.80 9.12 5.53
C LEU A 90 -2.67 7.59 5.59
N GLY A 91 -2.54 6.92 4.45
CA GLY A 91 -2.35 5.46 4.40
C GLY A 91 -1.07 5.02 5.10
N GLY A 92 0.04 5.71 4.83
CA GLY A 92 1.32 5.46 5.50
C GLY A 92 1.28 5.70 7.00
N TYR A 93 0.61 6.77 7.44
CA TYR A 93 0.37 7.07 8.85
C TYR A 93 -0.40 5.94 9.54
N VAL A 94 -1.52 5.48 8.94
CA VAL A 94 -2.34 4.40 9.50
C VAL A 94 -1.56 3.08 9.57
N THR A 95 -0.79 2.74 8.53
CA THR A 95 0.05 1.53 8.55
C THR A 95 1.12 1.59 9.64
N ALA A 96 1.81 2.72 9.80
CA ALA A 96 2.80 2.90 10.85
C ALA A 96 2.17 2.81 12.25
N SER A 97 1.00 3.41 12.46
CA SER A 97 0.28 3.40 13.74
C SER A 97 -0.18 1.99 14.16
N LEU A 98 -0.53 1.14 13.20
CA LEU A 98 -0.97 -0.24 13.47
C LEU A 98 0.19 -1.24 13.54
N ALA A 99 1.33 -0.93 12.92
CA ALA A 99 2.50 -1.79 12.91
C ALA A 99 3.28 -1.70 14.24
N LYS A 100 2.94 -2.58 15.19
CA LYS A 100 3.58 -2.67 16.51
C LYS A 100 5.07 -3.06 16.49
N SER A 101 5.54 -3.78 15.47
CA SER A 101 6.94 -4.19 15.33
C SER A 101 7.47 -3.72 13.97
N SER A 102 8.60 -3.00 13.98
CA SER A 102 9.22 -2.37 12.81
C SER A 102 8.21 -1.63 11.89
N PRO A 103 7.61 -0.52 12.37
CA PRO A 103 6.59 0.22 11.60
C PRO A 103 7.10 0.69 10.24
N MET A 104 8.37 1.07 10.14
CA MET A 104 8.97 1.51 8.88
C MET A 104 9.06 0.41 7.81
N ASP A 105 9.32 -0.84 8.19
CA ASP A 105 9.38 -1.95 7.21
C ASP A 105 8.03 -2.17 6.53
N HIS A 106 6.94 -2.02 7.29
CA HIS A 106 5.57 -2.15 6.79
C HIS A 106 5.18 -0.97 5.89
N VAL A 107 5.65 0.23 6.25
CA VAL A 107 5.47 1.44 5.43
C VAL A 107 6.22 1.30 4.11
N TYR A 108 7.46 0.78 4.10
CA TYR A 108 8.19 0.52 2.86
C TYR A 108 7.53 -0.57 2.01
N ALA A 109 6.98 -1.62 2.63
CA ALA A 109 6.21 -2.63 1.93
C ALA A 109 4.97 -2.03 1.25
N LEU A 110 4.22 -1.16 1.95
CA LEU A 110 3.09 -0.44 1.38
C LEU A 110 3.53 0.52 0.26
N ALA A 111 4.60 1.28 0.46
CA ALA A 111 5.13 2.20 -0.55
C ALA A 111 5.53 1.46 -1.83
N GLY A 112 6.25 0.33 -1.69
CA GLY A 112 6.59 -0.53 -2.81
C GLY A 112 5.35 -1.08 -3.51
N PHE A 113 4.36 -1.53 -2.75
CA PHE A 113 3.08 -2.01 -3.30
C PHE A 113 2.35 -0.92 -4.10
N VAL A 114 2.26 0.30 -3.56
CA VAL A 114 1.64 1.46 -4.24
C VAL A 114 2.39 1.83 -5.51
N VAL A 115 3.73 1.83 -5.50
CA VAL A 115 4.55 2.12 -6.69
C VAL A 115 4.33 1.06 -7.76
N VAL A 116 4.33 -0.22 -7.40
CA VAL A 116 4.10 -1.32 -8.34
C VAL A 116 2.70 -1.24 -8.95
N LEU A 117 1.67 -1.01 -8.14
CA LEU A 117 0.30 -0.80 -8.63
C LEU A 117 0.19 0.46 -9.50
N GLY A 118 0.84 1.56 -9.13
CA GLY A 118 0.83 2.80 -9.90
C GLY A 118 1.50 2.64 -11.27
N LEU A 119 2.64 1.96 -11.32
CA LEU A 119 3.31 1.61 -12.58
C LEU A 119 2.46 0.66 -13.41
N TRP A 120 1.86 -0.36 -12.78
CA TRP A 120 0.95 -1.28 -13.46
C TRP A 120 -0.24 -0.55 -14.08
N SER A 121 -0.88 0.35 -13.32
CA SER A 121 -1.95 1.23 -13.80
C SER A 121 -1.48 2.08 -14.98
N ALA A 122 -0.26 2.60 -14.92
CA ALA A 122 0.31 3.40 -16.01
C ALA A 122 0.41 2.66 -17.34
N PHE A 123 0.62 1.34 -17.33
CA PHE A 123 0.67 0.51 -18.53
C PHE A 123 -0.72 0.03 -19.02
N TYR A 124 -1.69 -0.12 -18.12
CA TYR A 124 -3.01 -0.70 -18.45
C TYR A 124 -4.11 0.33 -18.71
N GLU A 125 -4.08 1.49 -18.04
CA GLU A 125 -5.02 2.56 -18.36
C GLU A 125 -4.66 3.12 -19.73
N GLY A 126 -5.56 3.05 -20.72
CA GLY A 126 -5.33 3.62 -22.07
C GLY A 126 -5.12 5.15 -22.03
N GLU A 127 -4.97 5.84 -23.17
CA GLU A 127 -4.61 7.28 -23.30
C GLU A 127 -5.49 8.33 -22.56
N SER A 128 -6.40 7.91 -21.68
CA SER A 128 -7.30 8.76 -20.89
C SER A 128 -6.61 9.70 -19.90
N ALA A 129 -5.37 9.42 -19.48
CA ALA A 129 -4.55 10.31 -18.64
C ALA A 129 -3.13 10.53 -19.22
N PRO A 130 -2.52 11.72 -19.08
CA PRO A 130 -1.15 11.96 -19.52
C PRO A 130 -0.13 11.06 -18.80
N LEU A 131 0.91 10.61 -19.51
CA LEU A 131 1.95 9.75 -18.94
C LEU A 131 2.65 10.39 -17.73
N TRP A 132 2.92 11.71 -17.80
CA TRP A 132 3.58 12.46 -16.72
C TRP A 132 2.79 12.38 -15.40
N TYR A 133 1.46 12.41 -15.47
CA TYR A 133 0.57 12.36 -14.31
C TYR A 133 0.61 10.99 -13.64
N ARG A 134 0.62 9.92 -14.43
CA ARG A 134 0.68 8.54 -13.91
C ARG A 134 2.01 8.24 -13.23
N LEU A 135 3.11 8.68 -13.84
CA LEU A 135 4.43 8.58 -13.24
C LEU A 135 4.54 9.42 -11.96
N ALA A 136 4.01 10.63 -11.98
CA ALA A 136 3.96 11.49 -10.80
C ALA A 136 3.16 10.83 -9.66
N LEU A 137 1.99 10.24 -9.94
CA LEU A 137 1.21 9.52 -8.94
C LEU A 137 1.97 8.35 -8.31
N ALA A 138 2.65 7.53 -9.13
CA ALA A 138 3.40 6.38 -8.61
C ALA A 138 4.56 6.82 -7.71
N VAL A 139 5.38 7.77 -8.17
CA VAL A 139 6.57 8.22 -7.43
C VAL A 139 6.19 9.04 -6.19
N ILE A 140 5.32 10.04 -6.37
CA ILE A 140 4.93 10.94 -5.29
C ILE A 140 4.01 10.22 -4.30
N GLY A 141 3.17 9.29 -4.76
CA GLY A 141 2.37 8.43 -3.88
C GLY A 141 3.23 7.56 -2.98
N GLY A 142 4.24 6.87 -3.54
CA GLY A 142 5.20 6.10 -2.75
C GLY A 142 5.96 6.97 -1.73
N ALA A 143 6.43 8.15 -2.14
CA ALA A 143 7.08 9.10 -1.24
C ALA A 143 6.12 9.60 -0.14
N GLY A 144 4.86 9.87 -0.48
CA GLY A 144 3.81 10.27 0.47
C GLY A 144 3.57 9.22 1.56
N VAL A 145 3.50 7.94 1.19
CA VAL A 145 3.39 6.83 2.16
C VAL A 145 4.54 6.85 3.15
N VAL A 146 5.79 7.02 2.67
CA VAL A 146 6.96 7.08 3.54
C VAL A 146 6.90 8.28 4.48
N VAL A 147 6.60 9.47 3.95
CA VAL A 147 6.45 10.70 4.77
C VAL A 147 5.39 10.50 5.86
N GLY A 148 4.22 9.98 5.51
CA GLY A 148 3.15 9.73 6.48
C GLY A 148 3.53 8.74 7.56
N GLY A 149 4.25 7.67 7.20
CA GLY A 149 4.74 6.71 8.18
C GLY A 149 5.77 7.32 9.15
N THR A 150 6.65 8.20 8.67
CA THR A 150 7.67 8.84 9.52
C THR A 150 7.07 9.75 10.59
N MET A 151 5.94 10.41 10.29
CA MET A 151 5.26 11.30 11.24
C MET A 151 4.76 10.57 12.49
N THR A 152 4.28 9.33 12.33
CA THR A 152 3.84 8.52 13.47
C THR A 152 5.00 8.08 14.35
N VAL A 153 6.13 7.70 13.74
CA VAL A 153 7.29 7.18 14.49
C VAL A 153 7.94 8.26 15.36
N THR A 154 7.80 9.52 14.98
CA THR A 154 8.32 10.65 15.76
C THR A 154 7.50 11.00 17.00
N GLU A 155 6.26 10.50 17.14
CA GLU A 155 5.47 10.78 18.34
C GLU A 155 5.79 9.73 19.43
N PRO A 156 6.42 10.10 20.56
CA PRO A 156 6.61 9.17 21.66
C PRO A 156 5.25 8.75 22.19
N PRO A 157 5.07 7.44 22.48
CA PRO A 157 3.79 6.92 22.93
C PRO A 157 3.37 7.62 24.23
N GLU A 158 2.07 7.87 24.39
CA GLU A 158 1.49 8.71 25.45
C GLU A 158 1.90 8.29 26.88
N TYR A 159 2.25 7.02 27.09
CA TYR A 159 2.76 6.52 28.38
C TYR A 159 4.17 6.98 28.74
N ALA A 160 4.96 7.47 27.79
CA ALA A 160 6.32 8.02 28.00
C ALA A 160 6.32 9.54 28.23
N ARG A 161 5.13 10.14 28.37
CA ARG A 161 4.91 11.56 28.71
C ARG A 161 4.36 11.75 30.12
N LEU A 162 4.18 10.66 30.88
CA LEU A 162 3.56 10.68 32.21
C LEU A 162 4.61 10.56 33.33
N ASP A 163 5.88 10.74 32.98
CA ASP A 163 7.10 10.60 33.77
C ASP A 163 7.95 11.88 33.67
#